data_AF-A0A961Q6Y4-F1
#
_entry.id   AF-A0A961Q6Y4-F1
#
_cell.length_a   1.000
_cell.length_b   1.000
_cell.length_c   1.000
_cell.angle_alpha   90.00
_cell.angle_beta   90.00
_cell.angle_gamma   90.00
#
_symmetry.space_group_name_H-M   'P 1'
#
loop_
_entity.id
_entity.type
_entity.pdbx_description
1 polymer ?
#
loop_
_entity_poly.entity_id
_entity_poly.type
_entity_poly.pdbx_seq_one_letter_code
_entity_poly.pdbx_strand_id
1 'polypeptide(L)'
;MTGGAGALVQALLARVPQPLRAAIDAALDDGLPEQPYQPGRTERPHAGIVFDLSARARSVPSVMSAENEALAAGLCLIHRGWFWEAHEVLEALWQGLPMNSAERHVVQALIQHANARLKQEAGQARAAARLDAIAQDHLDEAQARGWKPDSIHDC
;
A
#
# COMPACT_ATOMS: atom_id res chain seq x y z
N MET A 1 0.90 -2.63 -19.77
CA MET A 1 -0.01 -1.51 -19.49
C MET A 1 -0.04 -1.32 -17.99
N THR A 2 0.65 -0.32 -17.46
CA THR A 2 0.54 0.08 -16.06
C THR A 2 -0.87 0.64 -15.85
N GLY A 3 -1.74 -0.13 -15.19
CA GLY A 3 -3.10 0.33 -14.85
C GLY A 3 -3.10 1.54 -13.91
N GLY A 4 -4.25 2.19 -13.74
CA GLY A 4 -4.39 3.44 -12.98
C GLY A 4 -3.78 3.38 -11.57
N ALA A 5 -3.99 2.29 -10.84
CA ALA A 5 -3.41 2.09 -9.50
C ALA A 5 -1.88 1.93 -9.50
N GLY A 6 -1.26 1.38 -10.55
CA GLY A 6 0.19 1.29 -10.65
C GLY A 6 0.84 2.67 -10.88
N ALA A 7 0.20 3.51 -11.70
CA ALA A 7 0.62 4.89 -11.89
C ALA A 7 0.44 5.70 -10.59
N LEU A 8 -0.64 5.46 -9.85
CA LEU A 8 -0.87 6.06 -8.55
C LEU A 8 0.24 5.73 -7.55
N VAL A 9 0.64 4.45 -7.44
CA VAL A 9 1.72 4.05 -6.54
C VAL A 9 2.98 4.88 -6.81
N GLN A 10 3.39 5.00 -8.07
CA GLN A 10 4.56 5.81 -8.45
C GLN A 10 4.37 7.29 -8.11
N ALA A 11 3.18 7.85 -8.36
CA ALA A 11 2.89 9.25 -8.08
C ALA A 11 2.94 9.56 -6.58
N LEU A 12 2.31 8.72 -5.73
CA LEU A 12 2.33 8.91 -4.27
C LEU A 12 3.74 8.69 -3.72
N LEU A 13 4.43 7.67 -4.22
CA LEU A 13 5.78 7.33 -3.80
C LEU A 13 6.80 8.43 -4.12
N ALA A 14 6.61 9.16 -5.22
CA ALA A 14 7.42 10.34 -5.58
C ALA A 14 7.18 11.53 -4.64
N ARG A 15 6.10 11.53 -3.86
CA ARG A 15 5.78 12.58 -2.87
C ARG A 15 6.24 12.22 -1.46
N VAL A 16 6.63 10.97 -1.21
CA VAL A 16 7.22 10.61 0.09
C VAL A 16 8.54 11.37 0.25
N PRO A 17 8.74 12.13 1.34
CA PRO A 17 9.97 12.89 1.55
C PRO A 17 11.19 11.98 1.51
N GLN A 18 12.24 12.41 0.80
CA GLN A 18 13.43 11.59 0.60
C GLN A 18 14.05 11.05 1.90
N PRO A 19 14.15 11.82 3.00
CA PRO A 19 14.66 11.29 4.27
C PRO A 19 13.81 10.16 4.85
N LEU A 20 12.47 10.30 4.80
CA LEU A 20 11.56 9.25 5.25
C LEU A 20 11.65 8.03 4.34
N ARG A 21 11.66 8.24 3.02
CA ARG A 21 11.80 7.17 2.03
C ARG A 21 13.06 6.34 2.29
N ALA A 22 14.19 7.00 2.51
CA ALA A 22 15.46 6.35 2.82
C ALA A 22 15.42 5.58 4.16
N ALA A 23 14.79 6.15 5.19
CA ALA A 23 14.65 5.48 6.48
C ALA A 23 13.77 4.23 6.40
N ILE A 24 12.66 4.29 5.64
CA ILE A 24 11.79 3.15 5.39
C ILE A 24 12.53 2.09 4.57
N ASP A 25 13.20 2.46 3.49
CA ASP A 25 13.94 1.50 2.66
C ASP A 25 15.03 0.78 3.48
N ALA A 26 15.78 1.51 4.32
CA ALA A 26 16.78 0.92 5.22
C ALA A 26 16.16 -0.03 6.25
N ALA A 27 15.03 0.33 6.86
CA ALA A 27 14.34 -0.53 7.82
C ALA A 27 13.79 -1.81 7.17
N LEU A 28 13.27 -1.69 5.94
CA LEU A 28 12.81 -2.84 5.16
C LEU A 28 13.97 -3.75 4.73
N ASP A 29 15.12 -3.19 4.35
CA ASP A 29 16.30 -3.98 3.97
C ASP A 29 16.87 -4.79 5.13
N ASP A 30 16.81 -4.26 6.36
CA ASP A 30 17.25 -4.95 7.58
C ASP A 30 16.23 -5.98 8.08
N GLY A 31 14.93 -5.67 7.98
CA GLY A 31 13.88 -6.40 8.68
C GLY A 31 13.02 -7.34 7.83
N LEU A 32 13.10 -7.29 6.49
CA LEU A 32 12.35 -8.19 5.63
C LEU A 32 13.00 -9.60 5.61
N PRO A 33 12.19 -10.67 5.45
CA PRO A 33 12.73 -12.00 5.26
C PRO A 33 13.47 -12.11 3.91
N GLU A 34 14.09 -13.25 3.62
CA GLU A 34 14.86 -13.45 2.37
C GLU A 34 13.99 -13.41 1.10
N GLN A 35 12.70 -13.75 1.22
CA GLN A 35 11.76 -13.83 0.11
C GLN A 35 10.36 -13.36 0.53
N PRO A 36 9.59 -12.75 -0.39
CA PRO A 36 8.24 -12.29 -0.10
C PRO A 36 7.30 -13.45 0.22
N TYR A 37 6.27 -13.15 1.01
CA TYR A 37 5.24 -14.12 1.31
C TYR A 37 4.41 -14.46 0.05
N GLN A 38 4.30 -15.76 -0.22
CA GLN A 38 3.47 -16.32 -1.28
C GLN A 38 2.60 -17.41 -0.66
N PRO A 39 1.25 -17.23 -0.65
CA PRO A 39 0.34 -18.21 -0.08
C PRO A 39 0.55 -19.62 -0.67
N GLY A 40 0.76 -20.60 0.22
CA GLY A 40 0.99 -21.99 -0.16
C GLY A 40 2.39 -22.29 -0.72
N ARG A 41 3.32 -21.33 -0.69
CA ARG A 41 4.70 -21.50 -1.16
C ARG A 41 5.75 -21.15 -0.11
N THR A 42 5.57 -20.05 0.60
CA THR A 42 6.50 -19.63 1.66
C THR A 42 5.79 -19.64 3.02
N GLU A 43 6.57 -19.73 4.10
CA GLU A 43 6.04 -19.68 5.47
C GLU A 43 5.48 -18.29 5.75
N ARG A 44 4.30 -18.24 6.40
CA ARG A 44 3.68 -16.95 6.75
C ARG A 44 4.46 -16.33 7.90
N PRO A 45 5.01 -15.12 7.75
CA PRO A 45 5.63 -14.43 8.87
C PRO A 45 4.56 -14.01 9.89
N HIS A 46 4.94 -14.00 11.17
CA HIS A 46 4.06 -13.63 12.29
C HIS A 46 4.61 -12.48 13.14
N ALA A 47 5.83 -12.01 12.84
CA ALA A 47 6.51 -10.90 13.49
C ALA A 47 7.52 -10.28 12.51
N GLY A 48 8.10 -9.13 12.87
CA GLY A 48 9.11 -8.42 12.08
C GLY A 48 8.64 -7.04 11.63
N ILE A 49 9.46 -6.39 10.80
CA ILE A 49 9.31 -4.97 10.44
C ILE A 49 7.93 -4.63 9.87
N VAL A 50 7.33 -5.54 9.11
CA VAL A 50 5.97 -5.40 8.55
C VAL A 50 4.95 -5.18 9.65
N PHE A 51 4.99 -5.99 10.72
CA PHE A 51 4.07 -5.90 11.84
C PHE A 51 4.35 -4.68 12.71
N ASP A 52 5.61 -4.30 12.88
CA ASP A 52 6.00 -3.08 13.60
C ASP A 52 5.48 -1.83 12.88
N LEU A 53 5.57 -1.77 11.55
CA LEU A 53 5.03 -0.68 10.73
C LEU A 53 3.49 -0.67 10.74
N SER A 54 2.84 -1.84 10.65
CA SER A 54 1.38 -1.96 10.81
C SER A 54 0.91 -1.42 12.16
N ALA A 55 1.67 -1.64 13.24
CA ALA A 55 1.32 -1.14 14.56
C ALA A 55 1.36 0.40 14.65
N ARG A 56 2.31 1.05 13.96
CA ARG A 56 2.47 2.51 13.91
C ARG A 56 1.40 3.21 13.06
N ALA A 57 0.75 2.48 12.16
CA ALA A 57 -0.29 3.03 11.27
C ALA A 57 -1.47 3.68 12.03
N ARG A 58 -1.72 3.25 13.28
CA ARG A 58 -2.84 3.73 14.11
C ARG A 58 -2.57 5.03 14.86
N SER A 59 -1.35 5.58 14.79
CA SER A 59 -0.89 6.68 15.66
C SER A 59 -0.79 8.07 15.02
N VAL A 60 -1.18 8.24 13.75
CA VAL A 60 -1.01 9.51 13.02
C VAL A 60 -2.32 10.31 12.85
N PRO A 61 -2.33 11.64 13.08
CA PRO A 61 -3.53 12.48 12.96
C PRO A 61 -4.10 12.60 11.54
N SER A 62 -3.26 12.47 10.51
CA SER A 62 -3.67 12.48 9.10
C SER A 62 -2.96 11.37 8.34
N VAL A 63 -3.75 10.44 7.83
CA VAL A 63 -3.26 9.25 7.12
C VAL A 63 -2.65 9.58 5.76
N MET A 64 -3.08 10.66 5.10
CA MET A 64 -2.53 11.15 3.83
C MET A 64 -1.44 12.20 4.01
N SER A 65 -0.76 12.20 5.16
CA SER A 65 0.50 12.92 5.30
C SER A 65 1.58 12.21 4.48
N ALA A 66 2.40 13.00 3.78
CA ALA A 66 3.61 12.51 3.11
C ALA A 66 4.60 11.85 4.11
N GLU A 67 4.48 12.18 5.39
CA GLU A 67 5.33 11.69 6.49
C GLU A 67 4.80 10.42 7.17
N ASN A 68 3.66 9.88 6.72
CA ASN A 68 3.11 8.67 7.31
C ASN A 68 3.96 7.43 6.96
N GLU A 69 4.72 6.93 7.94
CA GLU A 69 5.59 5.75 7.81
C GLU A 69 4.88 4.53 7.23
N ALA A 70 3.64 4.24 7.66
CA ALA A 70 2.91 3.07 7.18
C ALA A 70 2.48 3.21 5.72
N LEU A 71 2.05 4.41 5.30
CA LEU A 71 1.74 4.67 3.90
C LEU A 71 3.00 4.57 3.03
N ALA A 72 4.10 5.21 3.46
CA ALA A 72 5.39 5.16 2.77
C ALA A 72 5.89 3.72 2.62
N ALA A 73 5.85 2.94 3.70
CA ALA A 73 6.22 1.52 3.68
C ALA A 73 5.35 0.70 2.73
N GLY A 74 4.02 0.85 2.78
CA GLY A 74 3.12 0.16 1.85
C GLY A 74 3.44 0.46 0.38
N LEU A 75 3.71 1.71 0.05
CA LEU A 75 4.10 2.12 -1.31
C LEU A 75 5.47 1.54 -1.72
N CYS A 76 6.48 1.58 -0.83
CA CYS A 76 7.78 0.96 -1.05
C CYS A 76 7.66 -0.55 -1.31
N LEU A 77 6.88 -1.25 -0.48
CA LEU A 77 6.69 -2.69 -0.59
C LEU A 77 6.01 -3.07 -1.91
N ILE A 78 4.97 -2.33 -2.34
CA ILE A 78 4.36 -2.54 -3.67
C ILE A 78 5.40 -2.32 -4.78
N HIS A 79 6.18 -1.24 -4.70
CA HIS A 79 7.21 -0.93 -5.69
C HIS A 79 8.29 -2.02 -5.77
N ARG A 80 8.61 -2.67 -4.64
CA ARG A 80 9.60 -3.75 -4.53
C ARG A 80 9.06 -5.14 -4.85
N GLY A 81 7.75 -5.31 -5.08
CA GLY A 81 7.13 -6.62 -5.33
C GLY A 81 6.76 -7.42 -4.07
N TRP A 82 6.75 -6.78 -2.90
CA TRP A 82 6.41 -7.39 -1.60
C TRP A 82 4.92 -7.21 -1.32
N PHE A 83 4.09 -7.82 -2.16
CA PHE A 83 2.67 -7.47 -2.26
C PHE A 83 1.84 -7.89 -1.04
N TRP A 84 2.15 -9.02 -0.42
CA TRP A 84 1.44 -9.43 0.79
C TRP A 84 1.84 -8.57 1.99
N GLU A 85 3.12 -8.25 2.13
CA GLU A 85 3.62 -7.38 3.18
C GLU A 85 3.02 -5.97 3.04
N ALA A 86 2.94 -5.47 1.80
CA ALA A 86 2.26 -4.21 1.52
C ALA A 86 0.79 -4.26 1.94
N HIS A 87 0.08 -5.36 1.65
CA HIS A 87 -1.30 -5.54 2.08
C HIS A 87 -1.42 -5.41 3.60
N GLU A 88 -0.60 -6.13 4.38
CA GLU A 88 -0.71 -6.16 5.84
C GLU A 88 -0.42 -4.78 6.48
N VAL A 89 0.52 -4.01 5.93
CA VAL A 89 0.77 -2.63 6.38
C VAL A 89 -0.40 -1.72 6.03
N LEU A 90 -0.88 -1.77 4.79
CA LEU A 90 -1.95 -0.90 4.31
C LEU A 90 -3.32 -1.25 4.91
N GLU A 91 -3.58 -2.51 5.25
CA GLU A 91 -4.82 -2.91 5.91
C GLU A 91 -4.92 -2.30 7.31
N ALA A 92 -3.83 -2.29 8.08
CA ALA A 92 -3.79 -1.64 9.38
C ALA A 92 -4.08 -0.13 9.28
N LEU A 93 -3.56 0.51 8.22
CA LEU A 93 -3.84 1.91 7.92
C LEU A 93 -5.31 2.13 7.53
N TRP A 94 -5.86 1.26 6.67
CA TRP A 94 -7.25 1.31 6.22
C TRP A 94 -8.25 1.15 7.37
N GLN A 95 -7.96 0.29 8.35
CA GLN A 95 -8.79 0.10 9.53
C GLN A 95 -8.88 1.36 10.41
N GLY A 96 -7.86 2.22 10.39
CA GLY A 96 -7.85 3.48 11.13
C GLY A 96 -8.59 4.63 10.45
N LEU A 97 -9.01 4.47 9.19
CA LEU A 97 -9.60 5.55 8.40
C LEU A 97 -11.11 5.71 8.61
N PRO A 98 -11.66 6.94 8.56
CA PRO A 98 -13.10 7.15 8.67
C PRO A 98 -13.86 6.43 7.55
N MET A 99 -14.99 5.80 7.88
CA MET A 99 -15.63 4.83 7.00
C MET A 99 -15.99 5.34 5.60
N ASN A 100 -16.29 6.63 5.47
CA ASN A 100 -16.76 7.27 4.24
C ASN A 100 -15.74 8.28 3.68
N SER A 101 -14.49 8.24 4.14
CA SER A 101 -13.45 9.18 3.71
C SER A 101 -12.91 8.80 2.33
N ALA A 102 -12.46 9.80 1.57
CA ALA A 102 -11.86 9.56 0.26
C ALA A 102 -10.52 8.80 0.38
N GLU A 103 -9.77 9.08 1.44
CA GLU A 103 -8.51 8.42 1.79
C GLU A 103 -8.71 6.92 2.02
N ARG A 104 -9.83 6.53 2.65
CA ARG A 104 -10.16 5.12 2.86
C ARG A 104 -10.30 4.38 1.53
N HIS A 105 -10.90 5.03 0.53
CA HIS A 105 -11.00 4.48 -0.81
C HIS A 105 -9.63 4.41 -1.51
N VAL A 106 -8.77 5.41 -1.35
CA VAL A 106 -7.40 5.36 -1.90
C VAL A 106 -6.60 4.21 -1.31
N VAL A 107 -6.57 4.06 0.02
CA VAL A 107 -5.84 2.96 0.66
C VAL A 107 -6.43 1.60 0.25
N GLN A 108 -7.76 1.50 0.17
CA GLN A 108 -8.41 0.28 -0.33
C GLN A 108 -8.01 -0.03 -1.78
N ALA A 109 -7.89 0.96 -2.66
CA ALA A 109 -7.41 0.76 -4.02
C ALA A 109 -5.97 0.22 -4.06
N LEU A 110 -5.08 0.73 -3.20
CA LEU A 110 -3.70 0.25 -3.06
C LEU A 110 -3.67 -1.22 -2.56
N ILE A 111 -4.49 -1.57 -1.57
CA ILE A 111 -4.62 -2.95 -1.07
C ILE A 111 -5.08 -3.88 -2.19
N GLN A 112 -6.12 -3.49 -2.94
CA GLN A 112 -6.63 -4.33 -4.03
C GLN A 112 -5.63 -4.45 -5.18
N HIS A 113 -4.86 -3.40 -5.47
CA HIS A 113 -3.76 -3.46 -6.42
C HIS A 113 -2.67 -4.43 -5.96
N ALA A 114 -2.25 -4.39 -4.70
CA ALA A 114 -1.29 -5.35 -4.15
C ALA A 114 -1.80 -6.80 -4.27
N ASN A 115 -3.05 -7.05 -3.91
CA ASN A 115 -3.69 -8.36 -4.11
C ASN A 115 -3.72 -8.78 -5.58
N ALA A 116 -4.01 -7.86 -6.50
CA ALA A 116 -4.01 -8.13 -7.93
C ALA A 116 -2.64 -8.62 -8.39
N ARG A 117 -1.56 -7.97 -7.96
CA ARG A 117 -0.18 -8.36 -8.27
C ARG A 117 0.17 -9.72 -7.68
N LEU A 118 -0.17 -9.99 -6.42
CA LEU A 118 0.03 -11.31 -5.80
C LEU A 118 -0.70 -12.43 -6.56
N LYS A 119 -1.93 -12.17 -7.02
CA LYS A 119 -2.67 -13.11 -7.88
C LYS A 119 -2.02 -13.30 -9.24
N GLN A 120 -1.44 -12.25 -9.79
CA GLN A 120 -0.74 -12.30 -11.07
C GLN A 120 0.52 -13.20 -10.97
N GLU A 121 1.30 -13.06 -9.89
CA GLU A 121 2.46 -13.92 -9.61
C GLU A 121 2.08 -15.38 -9.37
N ALA A 122 0.91 -15.62 -8.79
CA ALA A 122 0.35 -16.96 -8.63
C ALA A 122 -0.23 -17.56 -9.93
N GLY A 123 -0.10 -16.88 -11.08
CA GLY A 123 -0.65 -17.33 -12.37
C GLY A 123 -2.18 -17.19 -12.49
N GLN A 124 -2.82 -16.48 -11.57
CA GLN A 124 -4.27 -16.32 -11.47
C GLN A 124 -4.75 -15.05 -12.21
N ALA A 125 -4.43 -14.93 -13.51
CA ALA A 125 -4.62 -13.71 -14.29
C ALA A 125 -6.06 -13.14 -14.27
N ARG A 126 -7.08 -14.00 -14.30
CA ARG A 126 -8.49 -13.55 -14.22
C ARG A 126 -8.83 -12.92 -12.87
N ALA A 127 -8.30 -13.49 -11.78
CA ALA A 127 -8.50 -12.93 -10.44
C ALA A 127 -7.76 -11.61 -10.29
N ALA A 128 -6.53 -11.51 -10.81
CA ALA A 128 -5.75 -10.27 -10.86
C ALA A 128 -6.52 -9.16 -11.59
N ALA A 129 -7.04 -9.43 -12.80
CA ALA A 129 -7.81 -8.45 -13.57
C ALA A 129 -9.06 -7.95 -12.83
N ARG A 130 -9.77 -8.84 -12.14
CA ARG A 130 -10.92 -8.46 -11.30
C ARG A 130 -10.51 -7.53 -10.16
N LEU A 131 -9.40 -7.81 -9.50
CA LEU A 131 -8.91 -7.01 -8.38
C LEU A 131 -8.42 -5.63 -8.83
N ASP A 132 -7.76 -5.55 -9.99
CA ASP A 132 -7.41 -4.25 -10.59
C ASP A 132 -8.66 -3.42 -10.95
N ALA A 133 -9.74 -4.06 -11.41
CA ALA A 133 -11.00 -3.36 -11.65
C ALA A 133 -11.60 -2.81 -10.34
N ILE A 134 -11.62 -3.60 -9.26
CA ILE A 134 -12.06 -3.13 -7.94
C ILE A 134 -11.17 -2.00 -7.43
N ALA A 135 -9.86 -2.08 -7.67
CA ALA A 135 -8.94 -0.99 -7.33
C ALA A 135 -9.31 0.30 -8.07
N GLN A 136 -9.63 0.20 -9.37
CA GLN A 136 -10.06 1.36 -10.16
C GLN A 136 -11.38 1.94 -9.66
N ASP A 137 -12.38 1.11 -9.35
CA ASP A 137 -13.67 1.56 -8.82
C ASP A 137 -13.48 2.38 -7.52
N HIS A 138 -12.54 1.97 -6.66
CA HIS A 138 -12.20 2.74 -5.46
C HIS A 138 -11.48 4.06 -5.77
N LEU A 139 -10.65 4.12 -6.79
CA LEU A 139 -10.04 5.40 -7.20
C LEU A 139 -11.08 6.37 -7.74
N ASP A 140 -12.01 5.88 -8.54
CA ASP A 140 -13.11 6.69 -9.07
C ASP A 140 -13.98 7.23 -7.94
N GLU A 141 -14.29 6.38 -6.94
CA GLU A 141 -15.03 6.79 -5.74
C GLU A 141 -14.27 7.82 -4.89
N ALA A 142 -12.95 7.65 -4.72
CA ALA A 142 -12.12 8.64 -4.01
C ALA A 142 -12.16 10.00 -4.72
N GLN A 143 -12.06 10.02 -6.06
CA GLN A 143 -12.14 11.23 -6.87
C GLN A 143 -13.52 11.89 -6.80
N ALA A 144 -14.60 11.11 -6.84
CA ALA A 144 -15.96 11.60 -6.66
C ALA A 144 -16.16 12.28 -5.29
N ARG A 145 -15.41 11.85 -4.27
CA ARG A 145 -15.36 12.45 -2.93
C ARG A 145 -14.38 13.61 -2.81
N GLY A 146 -13.78 14.06 -3.92
CA GLY A 146 -12.91 15.23 -3.99
C GLY A 146 -11.43 14.96 -3.75
N TRP A 147 -11.01 13.69 -3.62
CA TRP A 147 -9.59 13.38 -3.52
C TRP A 147 -8.88 13.64 -4.86
N LYS A 148 -7.68 14.22 -4.77
CA LYS A 148 -6.79 14.42 -5.92
C LYS A 148 -5.44 13.75 -5.63
N PRO A 149 -4.72 13.26 -6.64
CA PRO A 149 -3.37 12.74 -6.46
C PRO A 149 -2.41 13.73 -5.79
N ASP A 150 -2.64 15.03 -5.98
CA ASP A 150 -1.88 16.11 -5.35
C ASP A 150 -2.30 16.42 -3.91
N SER A 151 -3.34 15.75 -3.40
CA SER A 151 -3.85 15.90 -2.02
C SER A 151 -3.06 15.10 -0.99
N ILE A 152 -1.87 14.57 -1.30
CA ILE A 152 -0.89 14.30 -0.23
C ILE A 152 -0.38 15.66 0.21
N HIS A 153 -0.74 16.05 1.43
CA HIS A 153 -0.35 17.31 2.03
C HIS A 153 1.00 17.15 2.74
N ASP A 154 1.89 18.12 2.52
CA ASP A 154 2.97 18.39 3.47
C ASP A 154 2.31 18.78 4.80
N CYS A 155 2.85 18.28 5.91
CA CYS A 155 2.36 18.55 7.26
C CYS A 155 2.29 20.04 7.58
#